data_AF-K2B129-F1
#
_entry.id   AF-K2B129-F1
#
_cell.length_a   1.000
_cell.length_b   1.000
_cell.length_c   1.000
_cell.angle_alpha   90.00
_cell.angle_beta   90.00
_cell.angle_gamma   90.00
#
_symmetry.space_group_name_H-M   'P 1'
#
loop_
_entity.id
_entity.type
_entity.pdbx_description
1 polymer ?
#
loop_
_entity_poly.entity_id
_entity_poly.type
_entity_poly.pdbx_seq_one_letter_code
_entity_poly.pdbx_strand_id
1 'polypeptide(L)'
;MCDLKVPLKYSGLISDYKLKIIHQKGEELDRCADFDCASCEVVFSGALYNYMANALRAVEGEEFVLADNSVKKYYRIRVKAAGKKKITAGFEALEIENDIQKKEYNCFIAVLKGAAGEEAVERLTE
;
A
#
# COMPACT_ATOMS: atom_id res chain seq x y z
N MET A 1 -16.01 1.92 -15.64
CA MET A 1 -15.63 1.06 -14.51
C MET A 1 -14.21 0.60 -14.80
N CYS A 2 -13.24 0.89 -13.94
CA CYS A 2 -11.86 0.46 -14.16
C CYS A 2 -11.85 -1.08 -14.08
N ASP A 3 -11.50 -1.75 -15.18
CA ASP A 3 -11.70 -3.20 -15.36
C ASP A 3 -10.95 -4.02 -14.29
N LEU A 4 -11.66 -4.97 -13.68
CA LEU A 4 -11.08 -5.97 -12.79
C LEU A 4 -10.28 -6.98 -13.62
N LYS A 5 -8.96 -7.03 -13.43
CA LYS A 5 -8.12 -8.11 -13.96
C LYS A 5 -8.21 -9.37 -13.10
N VAL A 6 -7.86 -10.50 -13.72
CA VAL A 6 -7.64 -11.82 -13.12
C VAL A 6 -7.03 -11.69 -11.71
N PRO A 7 -7.56 -12.42 -10.71
CA PRO A 7 -7.06 -12.34 -9.33
C PRO A 7 -5.55 -12.53 -9.27
N LEU A 8 -4.86 -11.61 -8.60
CA LEU A 8 -3.43 -11.71 -8.35
C LEU A 8 -3.21 -12.58 -7.10
N LYS A 9 -2.34 -13.58 -7.22
CA LYS A 9 -1.91 -14.37 -6.07
C LYS A 9 -1.03 -13.54 -5.14
N TYR A 10 -1.33 -13.58 -3.85
CA TYR A 10 -0.57 -12.84 -2.85
C TYR A 10 0.91 -13.29 -2.80
N SER A 11 1.18 -14.59 -2.97
CA SER A 11 2.54 -15.13 -3.11
C SER A 11 3.31 -14.48 -4.26
N GLY A 12 2.64 -14.26 -5.40
CA GLY A 12 3.19 -13.61 -6.58
C GLY A 12 3.62 -12.18 -6.28
N LEU A 13 2.76 -11.40 -5.61
CA LEU A 13 3.05 -10.02 -5.23
C LEU A 13 4.26 -9.88 -4.31
N ILE A 14 4.42 -10.79 -3.35
CA ILE A 14 5.58 -10.81 -2.45
C ILE A 14 6.85 -11.22 -3.21
N SER A 15 6.74 -12.26 -4.05
CA SER A 15 7.90 -12.83 -4.74
C SER A 15 8.46 -11.94 -5.86
N ASP A 16 7.65 -11.08 -6.46
CA ASP A 16 8.08 -10.30 -7.61
C ASP A 16 9.00 -9.12 -7.24
N TYR A 17 9.15 -8.75 -5.95
CA TYR A 17 10.02 -7.68 -5.40
C TYR A 17 9.97 -6.29 -6.09
N LYS A 18 9.20 -6.14 -7.17
CA LYS A 18 9.19 -4.98 -8.06
C LYS A 18 8.08 -4.00 -7.72
N LEU A 19 6.98 -4.49 -7.12
CA LEU A 19 5.85 -3.65 -6.73
C LEU A 19 5.97 -3.29 -5.24
N LYS A 20 6.22 -2.01 -4.98
CA LYS A 20 6.21 -1.46 -3.62
C LYS A 20 4.76 -1.45 -3.11
N ILE A 21 4.53 -2.06 -1.95
CA ILE A 21 3.20 -2.09 -1.30
C ILE A 21 3.14 -0.97 -0.25
N ILE A 22 2.14 -0.11 -0.37
CA ILE A 22 1.83 0.95 0.58
C ILE A 22 0.64 0.48 1.40
N HIS A 23 0.87 0.25 2.68
CA HIS A 23 -0.19 -0.10 3.63
C HIS A 23 -0.75 1.16 4.28
N GLN A 24 -2.05 1.39 4.10
CA GLN A 24 -2.74 2.51 4.73
C GLN A 24 -3.98 2.03 5.48
N LYS A 25 -4.25 2.61 6.65
CA LYS A 25 -5.54 2.44 7.33
C LYS A 25 -6.60 3.24 6.58
N GLY A 26 -7.82 2.72 6.45
CA GLY A 26 -8.92 3.37 5.73
C GLY A 26 -9.16 4.82 6.15
N GLU A 27 -9.21 5.12 7.45
CA GLU A 27 -9.40 6.49 7.94
C GLU A 27 -8.31 7.48 7.51
N GLU A 28 -7.07 7.01 7.39
CA GLU A 28 -5.97 7.83 6.92
C GLU A 28 -6.03 7.99 5.40
N LEU A 29 -6.42 6.92 4.70
CA LEU A 29 -6.62 6.93 3.26
C LEU A 29 -7.69 7.95 2.86
N ASP A 30 -8.84 7.97 3.55
CA ASP A 30 -9.93 8.92 3.30
C ASP A 30 -9.50 10.39 3.48
N ARG A 31 -8.51 10.67 4.33
CA ARG A 31 -8.00 12.02 4.56
C ARG A 31 -6.97 12.47 3.54
N CYS A 32 -6.35 11.53 2.83
CA CYS A 32 -5.17 11.81 2.02
C CYS A 32 -5.30 11.37 0.56
N ALA A 33 -6.33 10.62 0.20
CA ALA A 33 -6.60 10.13 -1.14
C ALA A 33 -8.01 10.52 -1.56
N ASP A 34 -8.11 11.26 -2.67
CA ASP A 34 -9.39 11.62 -3.29
C ASP A 34 -9.56 10.80 -4.58
N PHE A 35 -10.50 9.85 -4.57
CA PHE A 35 -10.73 8.91 -5.68
C PHE A 35 -11.84 9.43 -6.59
N ASP A 36 -11.48 9.76 -7.82
CA ASP A 36 -12.42 10.05 -8.90
C ASP A 36 -12.65 8.80 -9.76
N CYS A 37 -13.73 8.09 -9.46
CA CYS A 37 -14.16 6.90 -10.19
C CYS A 37 -14.54 7.16 -11.66
N ALA A 38 -14.88 8.40 -12.03
CA ALA A 38 -15.25 8.74 -13.40
C ALA A 38 -14.03 8.80 -14.32
N SER A 39 -12.93 9.37 -13.82
CA SER A 39 -11.65 9.47 -14.53
C SER A 39 -10.68 8.30 -14.25
N CYS A 40 -11.02 7.40 -13.31
CA CYS A 40 -10.11 6.37 -12.78
C CYS A 40 -8.80 7.01 -12.24
N GLU A 41 -8.91 8.18 -11.61
CA GLU A 41 -7.79 8.89 -11.03
C GLU A 41 -7.92 9.01 -9.51
N VAL A 42 -6.77 9.02 -8.84
CA VAL A 42 -6.66 9.29 -7.43
C VAL A 42 -5.66 10.40 -7.21
N VAL A 43 -6.03 11.35 -6.35
CA VAL A 43 -5.16 12.46 -5.95
C VAL A 43 -4.71 12.24 -4.52
N PHE A 44 -3.40 12.02 -4.35
CA PHE A 44 -2.77 11.90 -3.04
C PHE A 44 -2.29 13.25 -2.52
N SER A 45 -2.53 13.52 -1.25
CA SER A 45 -2.14 14.72 -0.53
C SER A 45 -1.70 14.40 0.90
N GLY A 46 -1.33 15.43 1.68
CA GLY A 46 -1.00 15.26 3.10
C GLY A 46 0.16 14.29 3.37
N ALA A 47 -0.04 13.39 4.34
CA ALA A 47 0.98 12.43 4.78
C ALA A 47 1.38 11.45 3.68
N LEU A 48 0.41 10.94 2.92
CA LEU A 48 0.67 9.99 1.84
C LEU A 48 1.43 10.62 0.67
N TYR A 49 1.11 11.87 0.32
CA TYR A 49 1.95 12.64 -0.60
C TYR A 49 3.39 12.75 -0.09
N ASN A 50 3.60 13.12 1.18
CA ASN A 50 4.96 13.31 1.71
C ASN A 50 5.75 11.99 1.68
N TYR A 51 5.10 10.87 2.00
CA TYR A 51 5.71 9.56 1.92
C TYR A 51 6.08 9.20 0.48
N MET A 52 5.15 9.32 -0.46
CA MET A 52 5.41 9.01 -1.88
C MET A 52 6.47 9.93 -2.50
N ALA A 53 6.37 11.24 -2.30
CA ALA A 53 7.26 12.21 -2.92
C ALA A 53 8.66 12.25 -2.29
N ASN A 54 8.76 12.16 -0.96
CA ASN A 54 10.03 12.37 -0.26
C ASN A 54 10.72 11.07 0.15
N ALA A 55 9.97 10.10 0.67
CA ALA A 55 10.55 8.84 1.14
C ALA A 55 10.74 7.86 -0.02
N LEU A 56 9.70 7.66 -0.83
CA LEU A 56 9.75 6.74 -1.97
C LEU A 56 10.35 7.37 -3.23
N ARG A 57 10.38 8.71 -3.29
CA ARG A 57 10.79 9.51 -4.46
C ARG A 57 10.07 9.07 -5.73
N ALA A 58 8.76 8.88 -5.60
CA ALA A 58 7.92 8.35 -6.67
C ALA A 58 8.01 9.22 -7.92
N VAL A 59 8.27 8.60 -9.07
CA VAL A 59 8.36 9.26 -10.37
C VAL A 59 7.22 8.87 -11.30
N GLU A 60 6.98 9.68 -12.33
CA GLU A 60 5.97 9.38 -13.35
C GLU A 60 6.20 8.00 -13.98
N GLY A 61 5.11 7.24 -14.12
CA GLY A 61 5.12 5.87 -14.65
C GLY A 61 5.38 4.78 -13.61
N GLU A 62 5.83 5.11 -12.39
CA GLU A 62 5.99 4.09 -11.33
C GLU A 62 4.65 3.52 -10.87
N GLU A 63 4.67 2.24 -10.54
CA GLU A 63 3.51 1.49 -10.06
C GLU A 63 3.68 1.08 -8.59
N PHE A 64 2.58 1.19 -7.85
CA PHE A 64 2.50 0.78 -6.46
C PHE A 64 1.22 -0.02 -6.23
N VAL A 65 1.24 -0.86 -5.20
CA VAL A 65 0.01 -1.47 -4.68
C VAL A 65 -0.36 -0.71 -3.42
N LEU A 66 -1.54 -0.10 -3.44
CA LEU A 66 -2.13 0.56 -2.29
C LEU A 66 -3.08 -0.44 -1.61
N ALA A 67 -2.74 -0.84 -0.38
CA ALA A 67 -3.53 -1.74 0.43
C ALA A 67 -4.31 -0.95 1.48
N ASP A 68 -5.64 -0.96 1.36
CA ASP A 68 -6.52 -0.53 2.44
C ASP A 68 -6.69 -1.68 3.43
N ASN A 69 -5.91 -1.59 4.52
CA ASN A 69 -5.87 -2.61 5.57
C ASN A 69 -7.19 -2.72 6.36
N SER A 70 -8.09 -1.73 6.27
CA SER A 70 -9.34 -1.73 7.03
C SER A 70 -10.43 -2.59 6.39
N VAL A 71 -10.52 -2.56 5.06
CA VAL A 71 -11.57 -3.25 4.29
C VAL A 71 -11.00 -4.33 3.36
N LYS A 72 -9.70 -4.62 3.45
CA LYS A 72 -8.99 -5.61 2.61
C LYS A 72 -9.19 -5.35 1.11
N LYS A 73 -9.19 -4.07 0.72
CA LYS A 73 -9.23 -3.65 -0.68
C LYS A 73 -7.84 -3.28 -1.14
N TYR A 74 -7.55 -3.61 -2.39
CA TYR A 74 -6.26 -3.35 -2.99
C TYR A 74 -6.45 -2.56 -4.27
N TYR A 75 -5.56 -1.61 -4.51
CA TYR A 75 -5.56 -0.80 -5.71
C TYR A 75 -4.17 -0.85 -6.32
N ARG A 76 -4.09 -1.08 -7.63
CA ARG A 76 -2.90 -0.76 -8.39
C ARG A 76 -2.97 0.73 -8.68
N ILE A 77 -1.91 1.45 -8.35
CA ILE A 77 -1.80 2.86 -8.70
C ILE A 77 -0.60 3.06 -9.61
N ARG A 78 -0.75 3.92 -10.62
CA ARG A 78 0.33 4.33 -11.51
C ARG A 78 0.46 5.84 -11.48
N VAL A 79 1.63 6.34 -11.09
CA VAL A 79 1.89 7.78 -10.97
C VAL A 79 1.80 8.42 -12.35
N LYS A 80 0.94 9.44 -12.49
CA LYS A 80 0.81 10.24 -13.72
C LYS A 80 1.55 11.56 -13.62
N ALA A 81 1.48 12.22 -12.46
CA ALA A 81 2.14 13.50 -12.24
C ALA A 81 2.42 13.74 -10.76
N ALA A 82 3.58 14.28 -10.46
CA ALA A 82 3.93 14.78 -9.14
C ALA A 82 3.91 16.31 -9.14
N GLY A 83 2.90 16.90 -8.51
CA GLY A 83 2.74 18.34 -8.36
C GLY A 83 3.17 18.84 -6.99
N LYS A 84 3.06 20.15 -6.76
CA LYS A 84 3.38 20.76 -5.46
C LYS A 84 2.34 20.32 -4.42
N LYS A 85 2.75 19.50 -3.45
CA LYS A 85 1.92 18.94 -2.36
C LYS A 85 0.83 17.96 -2.81
N LYS A 86 0.83 17.51 -4.07
CA LYS A 86 -0.13 16.54 -4.60
C LYS A 86 0.52 15.58 -5.58
N ILE A 87 0.11 14.31 -5.59
CA ILE A 87 0.45 13.35 -6.64
C ILE A 87 -0.85 12.87 -7.27
N THR A 88 -0.95 12.94 -8.59
CA THR A 88 -2.04 12.35 -9.34
C THR A 88 -1.59 11.00 -9.88
N ALA A 89 -2.39 9.97 -9.66
CA ALA A 89 -2.16 8.63 -10.17
C ALA A 89 -3.42 8.09 -10.85
N GLY A 90 -3.25 7.24 -11.86
CA GLY A 90 -4.34 6.34 -12.27
C GLY A 90 -4.49 5.24 -11.23
N PHE A 91 -5.72 4.79 -10.99
CA PHE A 91 -5.97 3.65 -10.11
C PHE A 91 -6.84 2.59 -10.77
N GLU A 92 -6.59 1.34 -10.39
CA GLU A 92 -7.37 0.17 -10.78
C GLU A 92 -7.60 -0.69 -9.53
N ALA A 93 -8.81 -1.18 -9.33
CA ALA A 93 -9.09 -2.12 -8.25
C ALA A 93 -8.45 -3.47 -8.55
N LEU A 94 -7.79 -4.05 -7.55
CA LEU A 94 -7.18 -5.36 -7.60
C LEU A 94 -7.96 -6.34 -6.73
N GLU A 95 -8.17 -7.53 -7.26
CA GLU A 95 -8.55 -8.69 -6.47
C GLU A 95 -7.29 -9.48 -6.14
N ILE A 96 -7.03 -9.67 -4.85
CA ILE A 96 -5.89 -10.45 -4.37
C ILE A 96 -6.41 -11.76 -3.78
N GLU A 97 -6.01 -12.88 -4.39
CA GLU A 97 -6.23 -14.21 -3.86
C GLU A 97 -5.14 -14.52 -2.82
N ASN A 98 -5.55 -14.75 -1.57
CA ASN A 98 -4.62 -15.17 -0.53
C ASN A 98 -4.33 -16.67 -0.65
N ASP A 99 -3.31 -17.01 -1.43
CA ASP A 99 -2.86 -18.37 -1.71
C ASP A 99 -1.75 -18.85 -0.76
N ILE A 100 -1.36 -18.03 0.22
CA ILE A 100 -0.34 -18.37 1.20
C ILE A 100 -0.98 -19.11 2.38
N GLN A 101 -0.43 -20.27 2.73
CA GLN A 101 -0.76 -20.93 3.99
C GLN A 101 -0.25 -20.09 5.16
N LYS A 102 -1.18 -19.43 5.87
CA LYS A 102 -0.89 -18.76 7.12
C LYS A 102 -0.52 -19.80 8.18
N LYS A 103 0.73 -19.76 8.65
CA LYS A 103 1.10 -20.41 9.90
C LYS A 103 0.86 -19.42 11.03
N GLU A 104 0.00 -19.77 11.97
CA GLU A 104 -0.21 -18.95 13.16
C GLU A 104 0.93 -19.20 14.14
N TYR A 105 1.68 -18.15 14.45
CA TYR A 105 2.73 -18.16 15.45
C TYR A 105 2.26 -17.35 16.66
N ASN A 106 2.18 -18.00 17.82
CA ASN A 106 1.98 -17.30 19.09
C ASN A 106 3.36 -16.95 19.66
N CYS A 107 3.74 -15.68 19.61
CA CYS A 107 4.99 -15.19 20.19
C CYS A 107 4.74 -14.56 21.56
N PHE A 108 5.36 -15.11 22.60
CA PHE A 108 5.39 -14.51 23.93
C PHE A 108 6.69 -13.71 24.07
N ILE A 109 6.57 -12.39 24.09
CA ILE A 109 7.71 -11.48 24.27
C ILE A 109 7.66 -10.96 25.71
N ALA A 110 8.72 -11.18 26.49
CA ALA A 110 8.89 -10.53 27.79
C ALA A 110 9.00 -9.01 27.59
N VAL A 111 8.52 -8.19 28.53
CA VAL A 111 8.52 -6.72 28.37
C VAL A 111 9.95 -6.20 28.18
N LEU A 112 10.31 -5.89 26.94
CA LEU A 112 11.58 -5.25 26.56
C LEU A 112 11.42 -3.73 26.60
N LYS A 113 12.45 -3.00 27.06
CA LYS A 113 12.45 -1.53 27.09
C LYS A 113 13.24 -0.96 25.91
N GLY A 114 12.75 0.15 25.35
CA GLY A 114 13.45 0.93 24.33
C GLY A 114 13.54 0.25 22.97
N ALA A 115 14.60 0.57 22.21
CA ALA A 115 14.80 0.15 20.82
C ALA A 115 14.72 -1.37 20.58
N ALA A 116 15.05 -2.19 21.58
CA ALA A 116 14.97 -3.64 21.47
C ALA A 116 13.52 -4.17 21.34
N GLY A 117 12.54 -3.43 21.89
CA GLY A 117 11.13 -3.75 21.70
C GLY A 117 10.64 -3.41 20.29
N GLU A 118 11.07 -2.26 19.76
CA GLU A 118 10.73 -1.81 18.41
C GLU A 118 11.33 -2.74 17.34
N GLU A 119 12.62 -3.08 17.47
CA GLU A 119 13.32 -4.03 16.58
C GLU A 119 12.69 -5.43 16.61
N ALA A 120 12.26 -5.92 17.77
CA ALA A 120 11.61 -7.22 17.90
C ALA A 120 10.24 -7.25 17.19
N VAL A 121 9.47 -6.16 17.28
CA VAL A 121 8.17 -6.06 16.57
C VAL A 121 8.38 -5.98 15.07
N GLU A 122 9.37 -5.21 14.61
CA GLU A 122 9.71 -5.09 13.19
C GLU A 122 10.08 -6.45 12.59
N ARG A 123 11.01 -7.19 13.22
CA ARG A 123 11.44 -8.52 12.75
C ARG A 123 10.40 -9.63 12.86
N LEU A 124 9.41 -9.50 13.74
CA LEU A 124 8.30 -10.45 13.82
C LEU A 124 7.20 -10.16 12.78
N THR A 125 7.20 -8.95 12.23
CA THR A 125 6.26 -8.53 11.19
C THR A 125 6.76 -8.90 9.79
N GLU A 126 8.08 -8.91 9.58
CA GLU A 126 8.77 -9.47 8.40
C GLU A 126 8.55 -10.99 8.23
#